data_AF-A0A0S2F9U8-F1
#
_entry.id   AF-A0A0S2F9U8-F1
#
_cell.length_a   1.000
_cell.length_b   1.000
_cell.length_c   1.000
_cell.angle_alpha   90.00
_cell.angle_beta   90.00
_cell.angle_gamma   90.00
#
_symmetry.space_group_name_H-M   'P 1'
#
loop_
_entity.id
_entity.type
_entity.pdbx_description
1 polymer ?
#
loop_
_entity_poly.entity_id
_entity_poly.type
_entity_poly.pdbx_seq_one_letter_code
_entity_poly.pdbx_strand_id
1 'polypeptide(L)'
;MNSFSRITASGFARRALAALIAAAFCVPAAFADTAKAADAAQGGARVADARQLLITMRYAEILKQGLSLVFSQPMPGSEALSDEHNGVMKRLFDSMPAGPFLDGASKRLAQSATQAEIDEALAYFRGAAGQTELACVRDTLGTPTTLDCIRERGGEAHLQAHRAFAETPIENKLGEIMAGDSGDADFAASAKLALEQDPALAKELDAYCGSHPGGLCDVLKPAQAAP
;
A
#
# COMPACT_ATOMS: atom_id res chain seq x y z
N MET A 1 -3.25 -62.07 -44.81
CA MET A 1 -4.37 -61.69 -45.69
C MET A 1 -4.89 -60.34 -45.24
N ASN A 2 -4.83 -59.36 -46.15
CA ASN A 2 -5.54 -58.06 -46.26
C ASN A 2 -5.46 -57.06 -45.09
N SER A 3 -5.32 -55.75 -45.27
CA SER A 3 -4.95 -54.90 -46.41
C SER A 3 -4.80 -53.48 -45.85
N PHE A 4 -3.87 -52.73 -46.41
CA PHE A 4 -3.69 -51.29 -46.20
C PHE A 4 -4.94 -50.48 -46.58
N SER A 5 -5.20 -49.40 -45.85
CA SER A 5 -5.86 -48.21 -46.37
C SER A 5 -5.39 -46.97 -45.60
N ARG A 6 -4.46 -46.24 -46.22
CA ARG A 6 -4.16 -44.85 -45.90
C ARG A 6 -5.17 -43.99 -46.67
N ILE A 7 -5.95 -43.17 -45.98
CA ILE A 7 -6.67 -42.05 -46.60
C ILE A 7 -6.26 -40.76 -45.88
N THR A 8 -5.90 -39.80 -46.72
CA THR A 8 -5.25 -38.51 -46.47
C THR A 8 -6.15 -37.49 -45.77
N ALA A 9 -5.74 -37.02 -44.60
CA ALA A 9 -6.39 -35.92 -43.86
C ALA A 9 -5.67 -34.57 -44.07
N SER A 10 -5.22 -34.27 -45.29
CA SER A 10 -4.47 -33.04 -45.63
C SER A 10 -5.32 -31.92 -46.24
N GLY A 11 -6.64 -32.09 -46.33
CA GLY A 11 -7.54 -31.14 -47.00
C GLY A 11 -8.24 -30.10 -46.11
N PHE A 12 -8.45 -30.39 -44.81
CA PHE A 12 -9.27 -29.54 -43.94
C PHE A 12 -8.48 -28.47 -43.17
N ALA A 13 -7.17 -28.65 -42.98
CA ALA A 13 -6.35 -27.72 -42.19
C ALA A 13 -6.05 -26.38 -42.91
N ARG A 14 -6.14 -26.33 -44.25
CA ARG A 14 -5.85 -25.09 -45.02
C ARG A 14 -7.03 -24.12 -45.15
N ARG A 15 -8.27 -24.57 -44.91
CA ARG A 15 -9.45 -23.69 -44.97
C ARG A 15 -9.83 -23.08 -43.62
N ALA A 16 -9.43 -23.68 -42.51
CA ALA A 16 -9.62 -23.09 -41.18
C ALA A 16 -8.64 -21.93 -40.89
N LEU A 17 -7.45 -21.93 -41.50
CA LEU A 17 -6.46 -20.87 -41.29
C LEU A 17 -6.79 -19.56 -42.04
N ALA A 18 -7.50 -19.64 -43.17
CA ALA A 18 -7.91 -18.46 -43.94
C ALA A 18 -9.08 -17.69 -43.28
N ALA A 19 -9.91 -18.38 -42.47
CA ALA A 19 -11.01 -17.74 -41.74
C ALA A 19 -10.54 -16.96 -40.49
N LEU A 20 -9.43 -17.38 -39.87
CA LEU A 20 -8.83 -16.66 -38.72
C LEU A 20 -8.08 -15.38 -39.11
N ILE A 21 -7.57 -15.29 -40.35
CA ILE A 21 -6.85 -14.10 -40.83
C ILE A 21 -7.81 -13.03 -41.37
N ALA A 22 -8.96 -13.43 -41.92
CA ALA A 22 -9.97 -12.48 -42.39
C ALA A 22 -10.74 -11.80 -41.25
N ALA A 23 -10.83 -12.42 -40.07
CA ALA A 23 -11.43 -11.82 -38.87
C ALA A 23 -10.50 -10.82 -38.15
N ALA A 24 -9.22 -10.77 -38.49
CA ALA A 24 -8.23 -9.89 -37.85
C ALA A 24 -8.18 -8.47 -38.48
N PHE A 25 -8.84 -8.23 -39.62
CA PHE A 25 -8.75 -6.96 -40.36
C PHE A 25 -10.04 -6.12 -40.41
N CYS A 26 -11.03 -6.46 -39.59
CA CYS A 26 -12.19 -5.61 -39.34
C CYS A 26 -12.47 -5.57 -37.83
N VAL A 27 -11.56 -4.94 -37.09
CA VAL A 27 -11.84 -4.51 -35.72
C VAL A 27 -12.61 -3.18 -35.82
N PRO A 28 -13.93 -3.15 -35.58
CA PRO A 28 -14.61 -1.87 -35.39
C PRO A 28 -14.02 -1.18 -34.17
N ALA A 29 -13.91 0.15 -34.22
CA ALA A 29 -13.37 1.00 -33.15
C ALA A 29 -13.99 0.76 -31.75
N ALA A 30 -15.11 0.04 -31.67
CA ALA A 30 -15.76 -0.39 -30.44
C ALA A 30 -14.93 -1.35 -29.55
N PHE A 31 -13.95 -2.09 -30.09
CA PHE A 31 -13.14 -3.01 -29.27
C PHE A 31 -11.98 -2.32 -28.53
N ALA A 32 -11.52 -1.18 -29.03
CA ALA A 32 -10.52 -0.37 -28.34
C ALA A 32 -11.09 0.21 -27.02
N ASP A 33 -12.39 0.54 -27.01
CA ASP A 33 -13.08 1.00 -25.81
C ASP A 33 -13.36 -0.13 -24.82
N THR A 34 -13.67 -1.36 -25.28
CA THR A 34 -13.83 -2.50 -24.37
C THR A 34 -12.51 -2.97 -23.75
N ALA A 35 -11.39 -2.89 -24.48
CA ALA A 35 -10.08 -3.24 -23.92
C ALA A 35 -9.63 -2.20 -22.89
N LYS A 36 -9.84 -0.91 -23.15
CA LYS A 36 -9.58 0.16 -22.19
C LYS A 36 -10.51 0.09 -20.97
N ALA A 37 -11.78 -0.25 -21.16
CA ALA A 37 -12.72 -0.44 -20.06
C ALA A 37 -12.37 -1.68 -19.22
N ALA A 38 -11.93 -2.77 -19.83
CA ALA A 38 -11.48 -3.97 -19.13
C ALA A 38 -10.16 -3.73 -18.37
N ASP A 39 -9.22 -3.00 -18.97
CA ASP A 39 -7.95 -2.61 -18.33
C ASP A 39 -8.19 -1.63 -17.18
N ALA A 40 -9.09 -0.66 -17.34
CA ALA A 40 -9.52 0.24 -16.27
C ALA A 40 -10.27 -0.50 -15.15
N ALA A 41 -11.11 -1.48 -15.48
CA ALA A 41 -11.80 -2.32 -14.50
C ALA A 41 -10.84 -3.23 -13.74
N GLN A 42 -9.85 -3.82 -14.43
CA GLN A 42 -8.78 -4.61 -13.80
C GLN A 42 -7.89 -3.74 -12.92
N GLY A 43 -7.56 -2.53 -13.35
CA GLY A 43 -6.85 -1.53 -12.53
C GLY A 43 -7.65 -1.17 -11.27
N GLY A 44 -8.96 -0.96 -11.41
CA GLY A 44 -9.85 -0.69 -10.28
C GLY A 44 -9.95 -1.86 -9.29
N ALA A 45 -10.07 -3.09 -9.78
CA ALA A 45 -10.09 -4.29 -8.94
C ALA A 45 -8.77 -4.46 -8.17
N ARG A 46 -7.63 -4.27 -8.85
CA ARG A 46 -6.32 -4.38 -8.22
C ARG A 46 -6.10 -3.33 -7.14
N VAL A 47 -6.55 -2.09 -7.36
CA VAL A 47 -6.50 -1.04 -6.33
C VAL A 47 -7.35 -1.42 -5.11
N ALA A 48 -8.52 -2.03 -5.32
CA ALA A 48 -9.37 -2.50 -4.22
C ALA A 48 -8.69 -3.61 -3.40
N ASP A 49 -8.02 -4.58 -4.06
CA ASP A 49 -7.30 -5.65 -3.37
C ASP A 49 -6.03 -5.14 -2.67
N ALA A 50 -5.29 -4.23 -3.29
CA ALA A 50 -4.17 -3.53 -2.65
C ALA A 50 -4.63 -2.75 -1.40
N ARG A 51 -5.79 -2.10 -1.47
CA ARG A 51 -6.39 -1.44 -0.31
C ARG A 51 -6.76 -2.46 0.78
N GLN A 52 -7.38 -3.57 0.40
CA GLN A 52 -7.74 -4.63 1.34
C GLN A 52 -6.51 -5.23 2.02
N LEU A 53 -5.39 -5.36 1.30
CA LEU A 53 -4.11 -5.79 1.84
C LEU A 53 -3.60 -4.81 2.91
N LEU A 54 -3.55 -3.51 2.59
CA LEU A 54 -3.12 -2.47 3.54
C LEU A 54 -4.02 -2.38 4.77
N ILE A 55 -5.33 -2.59 4.62
CA ILE A 55 -6.27 -2.70 5.74
C ILE A 55 -5.96 -3.93 6.60
N THR A 56 -5.71 -5.08 5.96
CA THR A 56 -5.37 -6.34 6.65
C THR A 56 -4.08 -6.19 7.46
N MET A 57 -3.09 -5.49 6.90
CA MET A 57 -1.83 -5.15 7.57
C MET A 57 -1.97 -4.05 8.64
N ARG A 58 -3.15 -3.41 8.75
CA ARG A 58 -3.38 -2.24 9.63
C ARG A 58 -2.39 -1.10 9.36
N TYR A 59 -2.04 -0.89 8.09
CA TYR A 59 -1.01 0.06 7.64
C TYR A 59 -1.18 1.46 8.27
N ALA A 60 -2.39 2.02 8.25
CA ALA A 60 -2.65 3.36 8.78
C ALA A 60 -2.37 3.46 10.30
N GLU A 61 -2.60 2.38 11.05
CA GLU A 61 -2.33 2.37 12.49
C GLU A 61 -0.83 2.26 12.77
N ILE A 62 -0.13 1.39 12.03
CA ILE A 62 1.33 1.26 12.10
C ILE A 62 1.99 2.60 11.78
N LEU A 63 1.52 3.27 10.73
CA LEU A 63 2.01 4.60 10.35
C LEU A 63 1.78 5.63 11.46
N LYS A 64 0.57 5.70 12.04
CA LYS A 64 0.27 6.63 13.14
C LYS A 64 1.12 6.37 14.38
N GLN A 65 1.36 5.10 14.71
CA GLN A 65 2.23 4.72 15.82
C GLN A 65 3.68 5.09 15.53
N GLY A 66 4.18 4.85 14.32
CA GLY A 66 5.50 5.26 13.87
C GLY A 66 5.70 6.78 13.93
N LEU A 67 4.75 7.56 13.41
CA LEU A 67 4.76 9.02 13.52
C LEU A 67 4.79 9.44 14.99
N SER A 68 3.91 8.89 15.83
CA SER A 68 3.91 9.21 17.26
C SER A 68 5.27 8.93 17.94
N LEU A 69 5.94 7.83 17.56
CA LEU A 69 7.27 7.50 18.08
C LEU A 69 8.32 8.52 17.63
N VAL A 70 8.37 8.88 16.34
CA VAL A 70 9.32 9.88 15.80
C VAL A 70 9.18 11.21 16.52
N PHE A 71 7.95 11.66 16.79
CA PHE A 71 7.72 12.94 17.47
C PHE A 71 7.88 12.86 19.00
N SER A 72 7.82 11.67 19.59
CA SER A 72 8.07 11.48 21.02
C SER A 72 9.56 11.40 21.39
N GLN A 73 10.44 11.20 20.40
CA GLN A 73 11.88 11.08 20.65
C GLN A 73 12.62 12.37 20.31
N PRO A 74 13.50 12.88 21.21
CA PRO A 74 14.34 14.02 20.88
C PRO A 74 15.31 13.62 19.75
N MET A 75 15.31 14.39 18.66
CA MET A 75 16.29 14.19 17.59
C MET A 75 17.70 14.44 18.15
N PRO A 76 18.71 13.63 17.81
CA PRO A 76 20.08 13.84 18.28
C PRO A 76 20.57 15.25 17.92
N GLY A 77 20.89 16.07 18.91
CA GLY A 77 21.34 17.46 18.71
C GLY A 77 20.23 18.51 18.60
N SER A 78 18.97 18.14 18.81
CA SER A 78 17.85 19.08 18.99
C SER A 78 17.49 19.25 20.47
N GLU A 79 17.07 20.46 20.86
CA GLU A 79 16.40 20.64 22.15
C GLU A 79 15.10 19.82 22.16
N ALA A 80 14.81 19.16 23.27
CA ALA A 80 13.54 18.47 23.43
C ALA A 80 12.40 19.47 23.23
N LEU A 81 11.46 19.15 22.33
CA LEU A 81 10.24 19.94 22.18
C LEU A 81 9.51 20.00 23.52
N SER A 82 8.88 21.14 23.81
CA SER A 82 8.04 21.29 25.00
C SER A 82 6.88 20.28 24.98
N ASP A 83 6.39 19.89 26.15
CA ASP A 83 5.23 18.99 26.28
C ASP A 83 4.00 19.51 25.53
N GLU A 84 3.86 20.83 25.45
CA GLU A 84 2.80 21.51 24.69
C GLU A 84 2.94 21.26 23.18
N HIS A 85 4.15 21.37 22.62
CA HIS A 85 4.41 21.09 21.20
C HIS A 85 4.19 19.62 20.85
N ASN A 86 4.64 18.71 21.72
CA ASN A 86 4.38 17.28 21.56
C ASN A 86 2.87 16.98 21.60
N GLY A 87 2.12 17.72 22.42
CA GLY A 87 0.66 17.64 22.51
C GLY A 87 -0.06 18.04 21.22
N VAL A 88 0.32 19.17 20.61
CA VAL A 88 -0.27 19.63 19.33
C VAL A 88 -0.01 18.63 18.22
N MET A 89 1.22 18.14 18.11
CA MET A 89 1.59 17.17 17.08
C MET A 89 0.89 15.83 17.26
N LYS A 90 0.82 15.34 18.50
CA LYS A 90 0.07 14.13 18.83
C LYS A 90 -1.40 14.26 18.47
N ARG A 91 -2.03 15.38 18.83
CA ARG A 91 -3.45 15.64 18.52
C ARG A 91 -3.67 15.68 17.00
N LEU A 92 -2.77 16.30 16.24
CA LEU A 92 -2.83 16.27 14.78
C LEU A 92 -2.85 14.83 14.24
N PHE A 93 -1.90 13.98 14.66
CA PHE A 93 -1.84 12.62 14.14
C PHE A 93 -3.02 11.74 14.56
N ASP A 94 -3.52 11.93 15.78
CA ASP A 94 -4.71 11.23 16.26
C ASP A 94 -5.95 11.63 15.42
N SER A 95 -6.08 12.92 15.06
CA SER A 95 -7.19 13.45 14.25
C SER A 95 -7.12 13.13 12.75
N MET A 96 -5.94 12.76 12.21
CA MET A 96 -5.79 12.45 10.78
C MET A 96 -6.60 11.22 10.34
N PRO A 97 -7.50 11.32 9.35
CA PRO A 97 -8.22 10.16 8.84
C PRO A 97 -7.28 9.18 8.10
N ALA A 98 -7.53 7.88 8.24
CA ALA A 98 -6.76 6.83 7.57
C ALA A 98 -6.99 6.78 6.04
N GLY A 99 -8.10 7.35 5.56
CA GLY A 99 -8.55 7.27 4.16
C GLY A 99 -7.47 7.68 3.15
N PRO A 100 -6.93 8.91 3.21
CA PRO A 100 -5.91 9.37 2.28
C PRO A 100 -4.65 8.49 2.22
N PHE A 101 -4.15 8.01 3.38
CA PHE A 101 -3.03 7.08 3.43
C PHE A 101 -3.32 5.77 2.70
N LEU A 102 -4.49 5.18 2.95
CA LEU A 102 -4.89 3.93 2.31
C LEU A 102 -5.17 4.12 0.81
N ASP A 103 -5.74 5.25 0.39
CA ASP A 103 -6.04 5.56 -1.01
C ASP A 103 -4.77 5.79 -1.83
N GLY A 104 -3.81 6.54 -1.31
CA GLY A 104 -2.53 6.80 -1.97
C GLY A 104 -1.68 5.54 -2.05
N ALA A 105 -1.48 4.87 -0.91
CA ALA A 105 -0.65 3.67 -0.84
C ALA A 105 -1.22 2.52 -1.68
N SER A 106 -2.55 2.32 -1.71
CA SER A 106 -3.15 1.26 -2.54
C SER A 106 -2.96 1.51 -4.04
N LYS A 107 -3.03 2.76 -4.50
CA LYS A 107 -2.76 3.10 -5.90
C LYS A 107 -1.30 2.84 -6.26
N ARG A 108 -0.35 3.27 -5.41
CA ARG A 108 1.08 3.04 -5.64
C ARG A 108 1.41 1.54 -5.64
N LEU A 109 0.85 0.78 -4.70
CA LEU A 109 1.03 -0.67 -4.64
C LEU A 109 0.44 -1.38 -5.87
N ALA A 110 -0.76 -1.00 -6.31
CA ALA A 110 -1.37 -1.58 -7.51
C ALA A 110 -0.61 -1.24 -8.81
N GLN A 111 0.13 -0.14 -8.83
CA GLN A 111 0.99 0.25 -9.95
C GLN A 111 2.32 -0.52 -9.97
N SER A 112 2.88 -0.86 -8.81
CA SER A 112 4.17 -1.56 -8.72
C SER A 112 4.01 -3.09 -8.63
N ALA A 113 2.85 -3.60 -8.20
CA ALA A 113 2.58 -5.02 -8.02
C ALA A 113 1.61 -5.59 -9.06
N THR A 114 1.80 -6.88 -9.35
CA THR A 114 0.86 -7.73 -10.09
C THR A 114 -0.26 -8.20 -9.17
N GLN A 115 -1.36 -8.69 -9.75
CA GLN A 115 -2.46 -9.26 -8.95
C GLN A 115 -1.98 -10.50 -8.16
N ALA A 116 -1.18 -11.37 -8.77
CA ALA A 116 -0.69 -12.58 -8.11
C ALA A 116 0.16 -12.27 -6.86
N GLU A 117 0.97 -11.21 -6.93
CA GLU A 117 1.76 -10.72 -5.79
C GLU A 117 0.85 -10.17 -4.68
N ILE A 118 -0.19 -9.41 -5.03
CA ILE A 118 -1.17 -8.89 -4.05
C ILE A 118 -1.93 -10.05 -3.39
N ASP A 119 -2.35 -11.04 -4.17
CA ASP A 119 -3.05 -12.24 -3.68
C ASP A 119 -2.15 -13.07 -2.75
N GLU A 120 -0.87 -13.21 -3.07
CA GLU A 120 0.15 -13.88 -2.24
C GLU A 120 0.31 -13.17 -0.89
N ALA A 121 0.48 -11.86 -0.89
CA ALA A 121 0.57 -11.09 0.35
C ALA A 121 -0.72 -11.14 1.17
N LEU A 122 -1.89 -11.06 0.51
CA LEU A 122 -3.18 -11.23 1.18
C LEU A 122 -3.31 -12.61 1.85
N ALA A 123 -2.89 -13.67 1.16
CA ALA A 123 -2.90 -15.02 1.72
C ALA A 123 -1.99 -15.14 2.95
N TYR A 124 -0.77 -14.57 2.87
CA TYR A 124 0.18 -14.56 3.97
C TYR A 124 -0.37 -13.80 5.20
N PHE A 125 -0.78 -12.54 5.03
CA PHE A 125 -1.23 -11.69 6.14
C PHE A 125 -2.58 -12.12 6.71
N ARG A 126 -3.41 -12.88 5.98
CA ARG A 126 -4.61 -13.52 6.56
C ARG A 126 -4.29 -14.83 7.31
N GLY A 127 -3.14 -15.43 7.04
CA GLY A 127 -2.69 -16.66 7.69
C GLY A 127 -2.17 -16.44 9.11
N ALA A 128 -2.00 -17.54 9.86
CA ALA A 128 -1.54 -17.50 11.25
C ALA A 128 -0.14 -16.88 11.42
N ALA A 129 0.77 -17.16 10.49
CA ALA A 129 2.12 -16.58 10.50
C ALA A 129 2.08 -15.06 10.29
N GLY A 130 1.40 -14.58 9.25
CA GLY A 130 1.27 -13.14 8.98
C GLY A 130 0.52 -12.39 10.09
N GLN A 131 -0.52 -12.98 10.69
CA GLN A 131 -1.18 -12.38 11.86
C GLN A 131 -0.27 -12.33 13.09
N THR A 132 0.61 -13.33 13.27
CA THR A 132 1.63 -13.30 14.34
C THR A 132 2.65 -12.19 14.09
N GLU A 133 3.12 -12.04 12.85
CA GLU A 133 4.02 -10.96 12.45
C GLU A 133 3.40 -9.59 12.71
N LEU A 134 2.16 -9.34 12.26
CA LEU A 134 1.49 -8.05 12.48
C LEU A 134 1.32 -7.73 13.97
N ALA A 135 1.01 -8.74 14.78
CA ALA A 135 0.95 -8.57 16.23
C ALA A 135 2.32 -8.24 16.82
N CYS A 136 3.39 -8.89 16.34
CA CYS A 136 4.75 -8.61 16.78
C CYS A 136 5.22 -7.22 16.36
N VAL A 137 5.05 -6.84 15.09
CA VAL A 137 5.38 -5.50 14.59
C VAL A 137 4.75 -4.44 15.48
N ARG A 138 3.44 -4.53 15.74
CA ARG A 138 2.74 -3.58 16.61
C ARG A 138 3.33 -3.50 18.01
N ASP A 139 3.66 -4.65 18.60
CA ASP A 139 4.14 -4.72 19.97
C ASP A 139 5.63 -4.33 20.09
N THR A 140 6.39 -4.38 18.99
CA THR A 140 7.83 -4.07 18.93
C THR A 140 8.14 -2.84 18.10
N LEU A 141 7.17 -1.99 17.79
CA LEU A 141 7.42 -0.74 17.06
C LEU A 141 8.44 0.10 17.84
N GLY A 142 9.64 0.24 17.28
CA GLY A 142 10.77 0.93 17.91
C GLY A 142 11.81 0.03 18.60
N THR A 143 11.68 -1.31 18.54
CA THR A 143 12.71 -2.25 19.02
C THR A 143 13.11 -3.26 17.92
N PRO A 144 14.39 -3.68 17.83
CA PRO A 144 14.90 -4.51 16.72
C PRO A 144 14.47 -5.99 16.74
N THR A 145 13.41 -6.36 17.46
CA THR A 145 13.17 -7.75 17.90
C THR A 145 11.95 -8.42 17.28
N THR A 146 11.40 -7.94 16.15
CA THR A 146 10.21 -8.54 15.50
C THR A 146 10.41 -10.05 15.23
N LEU A 147 11.59 -10.45 14.75
CA LEU A 147 11.90 -11.86 14.48
C LEU A 147 11.93 -12.72 15.74
N ASP A 148 12.45 -12.18 16.85
CA ASP A 148 12.48 -12.90 18.13
C ASP A 148 11.07 -13.01 18.70
N CYS A 149 10.25 -11.95 18.61
CA CYS A 149 8.84 -12.00 18.96
C CYS A 149 8.08 -13.08 18.15
N ILE A 150 8.31 -13.15 16.83
CA ILE A 150 7.68 -14.17 15.98
C ILE A 150 8.11 -15.57 16.44
N ARG A 151 9.40 -15.78 16.72
CA ARG A 151 9.90 -17.08 17.20
C ARG A 151 9.29 -17.45 18.54
N GLU A 152 9.19 -16.51 19.48
CA GLU A 152 8.63 -16.74 20.82
C GLU A 152 7.14 -17.04 20.79
N ARG A 153 6.37 -16.33 19.96
CA ARG A 153 4.90 -16.47 19.90
C ARG A 153 4.41 -17.56 18.95
N GLY A 154 5.08 -17.69 17.81
CA GLY A 154 4.67 -18.57 16.71
C GLY A 154 5.55 -19.80 16.51
N GLY A 155 6.69 -19.88 17.21
CA GLY A 155 7.65 -20.95 17.04
C GLY A 155 8.39 -20.89 15.70
N GLU A 156 9.22 -21.91 15.45
CA GLU A 156 10.08 -21.97 14.26
C GLU A 156 9.27 -22.07 12.96
N ALA A 157 8.08 -22.67 12.99
CA ALA A 157 7.21 -22.76 11.81
C ALA A 157 6.75 -21.39 11.31
N HIS A 158 6.36 -20.49 12.22
CA HIS A 158 5.96 -19.13 11.83
C HIS A 158 7.17 -18.30 11.39
N LEU A 159 8.32 -18.48 12.03
CA LEU A 159 9.56 -17.83 11.60
C LEU A 159 9.99 -18.27 10.19
N GLN A 160 9.87 -19.56 9.87
CA GLN A 160 10.16 -20.06 8.53
C GLN A 160 9.17 -19.53 7.49
N ALA A 161 7.88 -19.47 7.82
CA ALA A 161 6.88 -18.88 6.93
C ALA A 161 7.14 -17.38 6.68
N HIS A 162 7.51 -16.62 7.72
CA HIS A 162 7.92 -15.22 7.57
C HIS A 162 9.15 -15.08 6.68
N ARG A 163 10.20 -15.88 6.91
CA ARG A 163 11.41 -15.85 6.05
C ARG A 163 11.08 -16.19 4.61
N ALA A 164 10.24 -17.20 4.37
CA ALA A 164 9.82 -17.53 3.01
C ALA A 164 9.06 -16.38 2.34
N PHE A 165 8.19 -15.69 3.10
CA PHE A 165 7.49 -14.51 2.62
C PHE A 165 8.44 -13.32 2.38
N ALA A 166 9.44 -13.12 3.23
CA ALA A 166 10.43 -12.04 3.10
C ALA A 166 11.28 -12.15 1.81
N GLU A 167 11.41 -13.34 1.25
CA GLU A 167 12.09 -13.57 -0.03
C GLU A 167 11.16 -13.36 -1.26
N THR A 168 9.89 -13.00 -1.05
CA THR A 168 8.94 -12.79 -2.15
C THR A 168 9.09 -11.40 -2.78
N PRO A 169 8.82 -11.23 -4.09
CA PRO A 169 8.90 -9.93 -4.75
C PRO A 169 7.95 -8.87 -4.16
N ILE A 170 6.83 -9.28 -3.57
CA ILE A 170 5.84 -8.35 -2.99
C ILE A 170 6.32 -7.74 -1.68
N GLU A 171 7.17 -8.41 -0.90
CA GLU A 171 7.67 -7.87 0.36
C GLU A 171 8.46 -6.58 0.15
N ASN A 172 9.41 -6.59 -0.81
CA ASN A 172 10.20 -5.41 -1.14
C ASN A 172 9.31 -4.21 -1.55
N LYS A 173 8.25 -4.47 -2.33
CA LYS A 173 7.31 -3.44 -2.76
C LYS A 173 6.50 -2.91 -1.59
N LEU A 174 6.08 -3.77 -0.66
CA LEU A 174 5.42 -3.33 0.58
C LEU A 174 6.38 -2.46 1.42
N GLY A 175 7.65 -2.84 1.52
CA GLY A 175 8.71 -2.04 2.14
C GLY A 175 8.85 -0.65 1.52
N GLU A 176 8.89 -0.54 0.20
CA GLU A 176 8.98 0.75 -0.52
C GLU A 176 7.76 1.65 -0.27
N ILE A 177 6.54 1.07 -0.25
CA ILE A 177 5.31 1.80 0.08
C ILE A 177 5.33 2.32 1.52
N MET A 178 5.96 1.59 2.43
CA MET A 178 6.08 1.97 3.84
C MET A 178 7.23 2.94 4.13
N ALA A 179 8.33 2.89 3.36
CA ALA A 179 9.56 3.64 3.63
C ALA A 179 9.77 4.89 2.76
N GLY A 180 9.12 4.99 1.59
CA GLY A 180 9.42 6.06 0.63
C GLY A 180 8.77 7.41 0.94
N ASP A 181 9.40 8.49 0.44
CA ASP A 181 8.92 9.90 0.43
C ASP A 181 7.52 10.10 -0.20
N SER A 182 6.95 9.03 -0.76
CA SER A 182 5.62 9.00 -1.38
C SER A 182 4.45 9.22 -0.42
N GLY A 183 4.71 9.30 0.89
CA GLY A 183 3.71 9.53 1.94
C GLY A 183 3.35 11.00 2.18
N ASP A 184 4.16 11.96 1.71
CA ASP A 184 3.97 13.38 2.04
C ASP A 184 2.65 13.94 1.49
N ALA A 185 2.26 13.54 0.28
CA ALA A 185 0.99 13.95 -0.32
C ALA A 185 -0.22 13.36 0.43
N ASP A 186 -0.11 12.10 0.86
CA ASP A 186 -1.16 11.42 1.63
C ASP A 186 -1.27 12.03 3.03
N PHE A 187 -0.12 12.37 3.63
CA PHE A 187 -0.01 13.09 4.89
C PHE A 187 -0.65 14.47 4.80
N ALA A 188 -0.28 15.29 3.80
CA ALA A 188 -0.84 16.62 3.61
C ALA A 188 -2.35 16.56 3.37
N ALA A 189 -2.83 15.61 2.57
CA ALA A 189 -4.27 15.41 2.35
C ALA A 189 -5.01 15.00 3.63
N SER A 190 -4.43 14.11 4.44
CA SER A 190 -5.01 13.69 5.72
C SER A 190 -5.00 14.81 6.76
N ALA A 191 -3.89 15.53 6.88
CA ALA A 191 -3.76 16.68 7.75
C ALA A 191 -4.77 17.77 7.38
N LYS A 192 -4.93 18.07 6.08
CA LYS A 192 -5.93 19.02 5.60
C LYS A 192 -7.34 18.67 6.11
N LEU A 193 -7.76 17.41 5.93
CA LEU A 193 -9.07 16.97 6.40
C LEU A 193 -9.21 17.05 7.93
N ALA A 194 -8.13 16.77 8.68
CA ALA A 194 -8.14 16.91 10.14
C ALA A 194 -8.31 18.38 10.57
N LEU A 195 -7.61 19.30 9.92
CA LEU A 195 -7.64 20.73 10.23
C LEU A 195 -8.96 21.39 9.82
N GLU A 196 -9.55 20.98 8.69
CA GLU A 196 -10.89 21.42 8.26
C GLU A 196 -11.99 21.02 9.27
N GLN A 197 -11.78 19.92 9.99
CA GLN A 197 -12.73 19.39 10.98
C GLN A 197 -12.49 19.94 12.40
N ASP A 198 -11.31 20.50 12.68
CA ASP A 198 -10.92 21.02 13.99
C ASP A 198 -10.22 22.39 13.87
N PRO A 199 -11.01 23.50 13.82
CA PRO A 199 -10.47 24.84 13.72
C PRO A 199 -9.60 25.26 14.93
N ALA A 200 -9.80 24.65 16.10
CA ALA A 200 -8.97 24.93 17.27
C ALA A 200 -7.57 24.33 17.08
N LEU A 201 -7.49 23.08 16.61
CA LEU A 201 -6.23 22.44 16.23
C LEU A 201 -5.51 23.20 15.11
N ALA A 202 -6.24 23.72 14.11
CA ALA A 202 -5.65 24.56 13.06
C ALA A 202 -4.97 25.81 13.63
N LYS A 203 -5.63 26.51 14.57
CA LYS A 203 -5.04 27.68 15.24
C LYS A 203 -3.83 27.33 16.10
N GLU A 204 -3.87 26.21 16.83
CA GLU A 204 -2.74 25.70 17.62
C GLU A 204 -1.54 25.37 16.73
N LEU A 205 -1.80 24.71 15.59
CA LEU A 205 -0.77 24.34 14.62
C LEU A 205 -0.18 25.55 13.90
N ASP A 206 -0.98 26.57 13.58
CA ASP A 206 -0.48 27.83 13.02
C ASP A 206 0.46 28.55 13.99
N ALA A 207 0.10 28.61 15.28
CA ALA A 207 0.98 29.17 16.31
C ALA A 207 2.30 28.38 16.42
N TYR A 208 2.21 27.05 16.42
CA TYR A 208 3.38 26.18 16.42
C TYR A 208 4.31 26.43 15.23
N CYS A 209 3.75 26.43 14.01
CA CYS A 209 4.51 26.63 12.77
C CYS A 209 5.05 28.06 12.60
N GLY A 210 4.41 29.06 13.22
CA GLY A 210 4.94 30.42 13.30
C GLY A 210 6.22 30.51 14.14
N SER A 211 6.36 29.66 15.16
CA SER A 211 7.55 29.57 16.01
C SER A 211 8.61 28.57 15.50
N HIS A 212 8.23 27.62 14.64
CA HIS A 212 9.11 26.56 14.13
C HIS A 212 8.96 26.41 12.61
N PRO A 213 9.48 27.37 11.82
CA PRO A 213 9.38 27.30 10.36
C PRO A 213 10.24 26.17 9.79
N GLY A 214 9.75 25.49 8.76
CA GLY A 214 10.45 24.42 8.04
C GLY A 214 9.93 23.02 8.32
N GLY A 215 10.52 22.01 7.67
CA GLY A 215 10.24 20.58 7.92
C GLY A 215 8.75 20.24 7.75
N LEU A 216 8.13 19.69 8.78
CA LEU A 216 6.73 19.31 8.75
C LEU A 216 5.78 20.49 8.47
N CYS A 217 6.13 21.68 8.96
CA CYS A 217 5.33 22.88 8.71
C CYS A 217 5.34 23.28 7.22
N ASP A 218 6.38 22.92 6.45
CA ASP A 218 6.38 23.12 5.00
C ASP A 218 5.45 22.14 4.28
N VAL A 219 5.37 20.89 4.77
CA VAL A 219 4.46 19.86 4.25
C VAL A 219 3.00 20.19 4.59
N LEU A 220 2.76 20.87 5.72
CA LEU A 220 1.44 21.27 6.19
C LEU A 220 0.94 22.60 5.60
N LYS A 221 1.80 23.44 5.02
CA LYS A 221 1.38 24.70 4.35
C LYS A 221 0.27 24.51 3.32
N PRO A 222 0.30 23.51 2.41
CA PRO A 222 -0.81 23.22 1.50
C PRO A 222 -2.10 22.79 2.21
N ALA A 223 -2.00 22.23 3.42
CA ALA A 223 -3.13 21.83 4.25
C ALA A 223 -3.72 23.02 5.05
N GLN A 224 -2.89 24.00 5.40
CA GLN A 224 -3.27 25.25 6.10
C GLN A 224 -3.75 26.35 5.14
N ALA A 225 -3.40 26.27 3.85
CA ALA A 225 -3.93 27.15 2.83
C ALA A 225 -5.45 26.89 2.68
N ALA A 226 -6.24 27.68 3.41
CA ALA A 226 -7.68 27.73 3.23
C ALA A 226 -8.04 28.19 1.80
N PRO A 227 -9.23 27.85 1.27
CA PRO A 227 -9.86 28.65 0.24
C PRO A 227 -10.14 30.08 0.72
#